data_AF-A0A9E8N944-F1
#
_entry.id   AF-A0A9E8N944-F1
#
_cell.length_a   1.000
_cell.length_b   1.000
_cell.length_c   1.000
_cell.angle_alpha   90.00
_cell.angle_beta   90.00
_cell.angle_gamma   90.00
#
_symmetry.space_group_name_H-M   'P 1'
#
loop_
_entity.id
_entity.type
_entity.pdbx_description
1 polymer ?
#
loop_
_entity_poly.entity_id
_entity_poly.type
_entity_poly.pdbx_seq_one_letter_code
_entity_poly.pdbx_strand_id
1 'polypeptide(L)'
;MLLISGLMACSSPPDKFGALDLNKWRGDRGGCNNVRSTLQKDFKAIQGQLKGKFADDIGELLGRPDIHQLGERNVKFYVYYLEKGPQCEDMKLKSKAEKVILKFNAVGLLSEITYQDRPLSNL
;
A
#
# COMPACT_ATOMS: atom_id res chain seq x y z
N MET A 1 28.48 -22.35 -32.21
CA MET A 1 28.43 -21.88 -30.82
C MET A 1 27.83 -20.48 -30.85
N LEU A 2 26.56 -20.33 -30.49
CA LEU A 2 25.94 -19.02 -30.27
C LEU A 2 25.07 -19.16 -29.01
N LEU A 3 25.67 -18.90 -27.85
CA LEU A 3 24.92 -18.75 -26.60
C LEU A 3 24.26 -17.36 -26.64
N ILE A 4 22.95 -17.34 -26.84
CA ILE A 4 22.14 -16.13 -26.63
C ILE A 4 21.94 -16.02 -25.11
N SER A 5 22.83 -15.27 -24.45
CA SER A 5 22.65 -14.85 -23.07
C SER A 5 21.61 -13.72 -23.03
N GLY A 6 20.36 -14.07 -22.74
CA GLY A 6 19.31 -13.09 -22.44
C GLY A 6 19.61 -12.38 -21.11
N LEU A 7 19.78 -11.05 -21.17
CA LEU A 7 19.89 -10.20 -19.99
C LEU A 7 18.52 -10.18 -19.29
N MET A 8 18.39 -10.90 -18.17
CA MET A 8 17.28 -10.69 -17.25
C MET A 8 17.48 -9.35 -16.54
N ALA A 9 16.87 -8.28 -17.05
CA ALA A 9 16.76 -7.03 -16.31
C ALA A 9 15.66 -7.17 -15.25
N CYS A 10 16.00 -7.76 -14.10
CA CYS A 10 15.20 -7.61 -12.89
C CYS A 10 15.46 -6.20 -12.33
N SER A 11 14.70 -5.19 -12.77
CA SER A 11 14.72 -3.89 -12.11
C SER A 11 14.06 -4.03 -10.74
N SER A 12 14.80 -3.68 -9.68
CA SER A 12 14.23 -3.60 -8.34
C SER A 12 13.30 -2.38 -8.24
N PRO A 13 12.24 -2.43 -7.42
CA PRO A 13 11.41 -1.26 -7.16
C PRO A 13 12.26 -0.10 -6.65
N PRO A 14 11.94 1.16 -6.99
CA PRO A 14 12.72 2.29 -6.55
C PRO A 14 12.70 2.44 -5.02
N ASP A 15 13.77 3.01 -4.47
CA ASP A 15 13.87 3.30 -3.04
C ASP A 15 13.04 4.51 -2.62
N LYS A 16 12.68 5.38 -3.58
CA LYS A 16 11.88 6.58 -3.37
C LYS A 16 10.86 6.79 -4.46
N PHE A 17 9.78 7.47 -4.12
CA PHE A 17 8.83 8.01 -5.09
C PHE A 17 8.45 9.42 -4.63
N GLY A 18 8.84 10.44 -5.39
CA GLY A 18 8.89 11.81 -4.86
C GLY A 18 9.78 11.89 -3.62
N ALA A 19 9.27 12.47 -2.53
CA ALA A 19 9.96 12.53 -1.24
C ALA A 19 9.74 11.27 -0.38
N LEU A 20 8.79 10.40 -0.72
CA LEU A 20 8.45 9.23 0.08
C LEU A 20 9.59 8.20 0.03
N ASP A 21 10.10 7.85 1.21
CA ASP A 21 11.05 6.74 1.40
C ASP A 21 10.29 5.41 1.35
N LEU A 22 10.37 4.72 0.21
CA LEU A 22 9.65 3.48 -0.03
C LEU A 22 10.23 2.31 0.78
N ASN A 23 11.52 2.33 1.09
CA ASN A 23 12.13 1.30 1.93
C ASN A 23 11.58 1.37 3.36
N LYS A 24 11.50 2.57 3.94
CA LYS A 24 10.87 2.78 5.25
C LYS A 24 9.38 2.43 5.24
N TRP A 25 8.65 2.84 4.20
CA TRP A 25 7.23 2.52 4.07
C TRP A 25 6.97 1.00 4.01
N ARG A 26 7.72 0.30 3.15
CA ARG A 26 7.66 -1.16 2.97
C ARG A 26 8.09 -1.91 4.24
N GLY A 27 9.04 -1.36 4.98
CA GLY A 27 9.59 -1.95 6.21
C GLY A 27 8.64 -1.93 7.41
N ASP A 28 7.62 -1.09 7.42
CA ASP A 28 6.72 -0.92 8.56
C ASP A 28 5.38 -1.63 8.35
N ARG A 29 5.43 -2.94 8.15
CA ARG A 29 4.23 -3.78 7.97
C ARG A 29 3.29 -3.64 9.17
N GLY A 30 2.02 -3.39 8.90
CA GLY A 30 1.00 -3.15 9.91
C GLY A 30 1.10 -1.81 10.65
N GLY A 31 2.04 -0.93 10.28
CA GLY A 31 2.28 0.36 10.97
C GLY A 31 2.84 0.18 12.39
N CYS A 32 3.38 -1.00 12.72
CA CYS A 32 3.66 -1.40 14.10
C CYS A 32 4.83 -0.67 14.75
N ASN A 33 5.70 -0.06 13.93
CA ASN A 33 6.82 0.77 14.38
C ASN A 33 6.52 2.27 14.29
N ASN A 34 5.29 2.67 13.92
CA ASN A 34 4.89 4.06 13.70
C ASN A 34 5.80 4.82 12.70
N VAL A 35 6.43 4.11 11.77
CA VAL A 35 7.28 4.75 10.75
C VAL A 35 6.40 5.39 9.69
N ARG A 36 5.33 4.71 9.26
CA ARG A 36 4.42 5.25 8.22
C ARG A 36 3.73 6.54 8.61
N SER A 37 3.39 6.75 9.89
CA SER A 37 2.83 8.03 10.36
C SER A 37 3.80 9.19 10.14
N THR A 38 5.11 8.98 10.33
CA THR A 38 6.15 9.99 10.04
C THR A 38 6.26 10.33 8.55
N LEU A 39 5.82 9.43 7.66
CA LEU A 39 5.87 9.56 6.20
C LEU A 39 4.56 10.07 5.60
N GLN A 40 3.52 10.31 6.41
CA GLN A 40 2.17 10.61 5.90
C GLN A 40 2.13 11.88 5.04
N LYS A 41 2.92 12.90 5.37
CA LYS A 41 3.05 14.12 4.55
C LYS A 41 3.60 13.81 3.15
N ASP A 42 4.66 13.01 3.07
CA ASP A 42 5.31 12.64 1.82
C ASP A 42 4.40 11.72 0.99
N PHE A 43 3.69 10.81 1.66
CA PHE A 43 2.67 9.97 1.02
C PHE A 43 1.53 10.81 0.44
N LYS A 44 1.01 11.80 1.19
CA LYS A 44 -0.01 12.74 0.69
C LYS A 44 0.45 13.50 -0.55
N ALA A 45 1.72 13.92 -0.58
CA ALA A 45 2.29 14.66 -1.72
C ALA A 45 2.32 13.85 -3.03
N ILE A 46 2.42 12.52 -2.96
CA ILE A 46 2.47 11.65 -4.16
C ILE A 46 1.11 11.08 -4.58
N GLN A 47 0.04 11.29 -3.83
CA GLN A 47 -1.27 10.66 -4.08
C GLN A 47 -1.80 10.90 -5.50
N GLY A 48 -1.60 12.10 -6.04
CA GLY A 48 -1.98 12.43 -7.41
C GLY A 48 -1.26 11.59 -8.46
N GLN A 49 -0.01 11.21 -8.21
CA GLN A 49 0.78 10.35 -9.10
C GLN A 49 0.46 8.87 -8.94
N LEU A 50 -0.11 8.47 -7.80
CA LEU A 50 -0.57 7.09 -7.55
C LEU A 50 -1.92 6.82 -8.21
N LYS A 51 -2.82 7.79 -8.24
CA LYS A 51 -4.15 7.65 -8.86
C LYS A 51 -4.01 7.24 -10.34
N GLY A 52 -4.81 6.28 -10.75
CA GLY A 52 -4.77 5.74 -12.11
C GLY A 52 -3.65 4.73 -12.39
N LYS A 53 -2.84 4.34 -11.39
CA LYS A 53 -1.96 3.17 -11.51
C LYS A 53 -2.71 1.86 -11.26
N PHE A 54 -2.22 0.76 -11.83
CA PHE A 54 -2.78 -0.56 -11.55
C PHE A 54 -2.43 -1.02 -10.13
N ALA A 55 -3.26 -1.90 -9.58
CA ALA A 55 -3.02 -2.50 -8.26
C ALA A 55 -1.64 -3.14 -8.15
N ASP A 56 -1.14 -3.76 -9.22
CA ASP A 56 0.16 -4.43 -9.22
C ASP A 56 1.29 -3.41 -9.15
N ASP A 57 1.24 -2.32 -9.91
CA ASP A 57 2.21 -1.21 -9.82
C ASP A 57 2.24 -0.59 -8.41
N ILE A 58 1.05 -0.44 -7.80
CA ILE A 58 0.93 0.07 -6.43
C ILE A 58 1.56 -0.91 -5.43
N GLY A 59 1.33 -2.22 -5.61
CA GLY A 59 1.93 -3.26 -4.78
C GLY A 59 3.44 -3.36 -4.94
N GLU A 60 3.96 -3.10 -6.14
CA GLU A 60 5.40 -3.05 -6.41
C GLU A 60 6.05 -1.83 -5.72
N LEU A 61 5.42 -0.65 -5.81
CA LEU A 61 5.91 0.58 -5.18
C LEU A 61 5.82 0.56 -3.65
N LEU A 62 4.62 0.29 -3.11
CA LEU A 62 4.31 0.41 -1.68
C LEU A 62 4.54 -0.89 -0.90
N GLY A 63 4.82 -2.00 -1.61
CA GLY A 63 4.88 -3.34 -1.03
C GLY A 63 3.50 -3.96 -0.84
N ARG A 64 3.49 -5.17 -0.27
CA ARG A 64 2.25 -5.89 0.03
C ARG A 64 1.39 -5.08 1.02
N PRO A 65 0.09 -4.89 0.77
CA PRO A 65 -0.81 -4.25 1.73
C PRO A 65 -0.96 -5.08 2.99
N ASP A 66 -1.25 -4.42 4.10
CA ASP A 66 -1.49 -5.11 5.37
C ASP A 66 -2.77 -5.94 5.29
N ILE A 67 -3.80 -5.38 4.65
CA ILE A 67 -5.05 -6.07 4.33
C ILE A 67 -5.35 -5.86 2.85
N HIS A 68 -5.62 -6.97 2.16
CA HIS A 68 -6.17 -7.01 0.82
C HIS A 68 -7.61 -7.53 0.92
N GLN A 69 -8.58 -6.69 0.61
CA GLN A 69 -9.99 -7.00 0.70
C GLN A 69 -10.67 -6.79 -0.65
N LEU A 70 -11.64 -7.66 -0.96
CA LEU A 70 -12.61 -7.44 -2.02
C LEU A 70 -13.90 -6.95 -1.36
N GLY A 71 -14.44 -5.84 -1.84
CA GLY A 71 -15.76 -5.38 -1.43
C GLY A 71 -16.82 -5.70 -2.47
N GLU A 72 -17.96 -5.00 -2.39
CA GLU A 72 -19.05 -5.18 -3.34
C GLU A 72 -18.59 -4.96 -4.80
N ARG A 73 -19.23 -5.68 -5.73
CA ARG A 73 -18.94 -5.61 -7.18
C ARG A 73 -17.47 -5.89 -7.54
N ASN A 74 -16.78 -6.71 -6.75
CA ASN A 74 -15.37 -7.09 -6.95
C ASN A 74 -14.39 -5.91 -6.95
N VAL A 75 -14.76 -4.83 -6.26
CA VAL A 75 -13.88 -3.68 -6.04
C VAL A 75 -12.77 -4.11 -5.08
N LYS A 76 -11.52 -3.81 -5.42
CA LYS A 76 -10.34 -4.20 -4.63
C LYS A 76 -9.96 -3.06 -3.68
N PHE A 77 -9.55 -3.42 -2.47
CA PHE A 77 -9.06 -2.49 -1.45
C PHE A 77 -7.71 -2.95 -0.92
N TYR A 78 -6.74 -2.04 -0.93
CA TYR A 78 -5.48 -2.19 -0.21
C TYR A 78 -5.46 -1.28 1.00
N VAL A 79 -5.23 -1.86 2.18
CA VAL A 79 -5.18 -1.13 3.44
C VAL A 79 -3.76 -1.15 3.95
N TYR A 80 -3.27 0.03 4.34
CA TYR A 80 -2.01 0.20 5.05
C TYR A 80 -2.29 0.95 6.36
N TYR A 81 -1.98 0.32 7.48
CA TYR A 81 -2.00 0.99 8.78
C TYR A 81 -0.82 1.97 8.85
N LEU A 82 -1.09 3.16 9.38
CA LEU A 82 -0.11 4.24 9.57
C LEU A 82 0.46 4.25 10.98
N GLU A 83 -0.31 3.74 11.95
CA GLU A 83 0.00 3.76 13.37
C GLU A 83 -0.14 2.37 14.00
N LYS A 84 0.52 2.17 15.13
CA LYS A 84 0.45 0.96 15.93
C LYS A 84 -0.95 0.79 16.54
N GLY A 85 -1.43 -0.45 16.56
CA GLY A 85 -2.67 -0.82 17.23
C GLY A 85 -2.81 -2.34 17.39
N PRO A 86 -4.01 -2.83 17.75
CA PRO A 86 -4.27 -4.26 17.95
C PRO A 86 -3.91 -5.15 16.75
N GLN A 87 -3.89 -4.60 15.52
CA GLN A 87 -3.48 -5.32 14.32
C GLN A 87 -2.04 -5.85 14.36
N CYS A 88 -1.21 -5.29 15.23
CA CYS A 88 0.19 -5.69 15.42
C CYS A 88 0.34 -6.97 16.25
N GLU A 89 -0.66 -7.30 17.06
CA GLU A 89 -0.73 -8.56 17.80
C GLU A 89 -1.44 -9.63 16.96
N ASP A 90 -2.59 -9.27 16.38
CA ASP A 90 -3.32 -10.10 15.43
C ASP A 90 -4.09 -9.22 14.43
N MET A 91 -3.81 -9.41 13.14
CA MET A 91 -4.41 -8.67 12.02
C MET A 91 -5.95 -8.82 11.95
N LYS A 92 -6.52 -9.83 12.63
CA LYS A 92 -7.99 -10.04 12.71
C LYS A 92 -8.66 -9.14 13.75
N LEU A 93 -7.90 -8.57 14.68
CA LEU A 93 -8.46 -7.72 15.73
C LEU A 93 -8.96 -6.40 15.13
N LYS A 94 -10.13 -5.96 15.61
CA LYS A 94 -10.70 -4.66 15.24
C LYS A 94 -9.80 -3.55 15.73
N SER A 95 -9.06 -2.94 14.81
CA SER A 95 -8.16 -1.82 15.12
C SER A 95 -8.79 -0.48 14.77
N LYS A 96 -8.58 0.49 15.66
CA LYS A 96 -8.87 1.92 15.44
C LYS A 96 -7.65 2.74 15.02
N ALA A 97 -6.50 2.09 14.77
CA ALA A 97 -5.31 2.80 14.31
C ALA A 97 -5.58 3.50 12.97
N GLU A 98 -5.03 4.71 12.80
CA GLU A 98 -5.16 5.41 11.53
C GLU A 98 -4.58 4.56 10.41
N LYS A 99 -5.28 4.54 9.28
CA LYS A 99 -4.92 3.76 8.10
C LYS A 99 -5.32 4.50 6.84
N VAL A 100 -4.58 4.24 5.79
CA VAL A 100 -4.92 4.65 4.44
C VAL A 100 -5.51 3.48 3.68
N ILE A 101 -6.61 3.72 2.98
CA ILE A 101 -7.32 2.74 2.16
C ILE A 101 -7.23 3.20 0.71
N LEU A 102 -6.66 2.34 -0.13
CA LEU A 102 -6.59 2.50 -1.58
C LEU A 102 -7.67 1.64 -2.21
N LYS A 103 -8.65 2.29 -2.84
CA LYS A 103 -9.74 1.62 -3.55
C LYS A 103 -9.43 1.61 -5.04
N PHE A 104 -9.50 0.43 -5.63
CA PHE A 104 -9.32 0.21 -7.04
C PHE A 104 -10.67 -0.03 -7.71
N ASN A 105 -10.90 0.60 -8.85
CA ASN A 105 -12.13 0.39 -9.62
C ASN A 105 -12.19 -1.02 -10.24
N ALA A 106 -13.29 -1.31 -10.94
CA ALA A 106 -13.54 -2.63 -11.54
C ALA A 106 -12.48 -3.07 -12.59
N VAL A 107 -11.70 -2.13 -13.15
CA VAL A 107 -10.62 -2.43 -14.10
C VAL A 107 -9.24 -2.47 -13.42
N GLY A 108 -9.19 -2.36 -12.09
CA GLY A 108 -7.96 -2.50 -11.29
C GLY A 108 -7.13 -1.22 -11.14
N LEU A 109 -7.66 -0.05 -11.50
CA LEU A 109 -6.99 1.24 -11.37
C LEU A 109 -7.31 1.91 -10.04
N LEU A 110 -6.30 2.48 -9.37
CA LEU A 110 -6.47 3.23 -8.13
C LEU A 110 -7.35 4.47 -8.36
N SER A 111 -8.56 4.46 -7.83
CA SER A 111 -9.55 5.53 -8.02
C SER A 111 -9.68 6.45 -6.81
N GLU A 112 -9.60 5.89 -5.60
CA GLU A 112 -9.80 6.65 -4.36
C GLU A 112 -8.73 6.31 -3.33
N ILE A 113 -8.35 7.33 -2.55
CA ILE A 113 -7.47 7.19 -1.39
C ILE A 113 -8.14 7.87 -0.22
N THR A 114 -8.44 7.12 0.83
CA THR A 114 -9.12 7.63 2.03
C THR A 114 -8.31 7.33 3.28
N TYR A 115 -8.49 8.17 4.31
CA TYR A 115 -7.89 7.99 5.62
C TYR A 115 -9.02 7.80 6.63
N GLN A 116 -8.90 6.81 7.51
CA GLN A 116 -9.88 6.58 8.57
C GLN A 116 -9.25 5.85 9.75
N ASP A 117 -9.87 6.00 10.91
CA ASP A 117 -9.53 5.36 12.19
C ASP A 117 -10.61 4.37 12.65
N ARG A 118 -11.66 4.17 11.84
CA ARG A 118 -12.75 3.24 12.18
C ARG A 118 -12.32 1.82 11.89
N PRO A 119 -12.68 0.82 12.72
CA PRO A 119 -12.43 -0.59 12.40
C PRO A 119 -12.96 -0.96 11.02
N LEU A 120 -12.25 -1.83 10.29
CA LEU A 120 -12.77 -2.33 9.02
C LEU A 120 -14.06 -3.11 9.32
N SER A 121 -15.17 -2.63 8.79
CA SER A 121 -16.36 -3.45 8.58
C SER A 121 -16.21 -4.18 7.24
N ASN A 122 -17.09 -5.15 6.95
CA ASN A 122 -17.21 -5.67 5.60
C ASN A 122 -17.50 -4.46 4.67
N LEU A 123 -16.50 -4.08 3.86
CA LEU A 123 -16.54 -3.01 2.86
C LEU A 123 -17.24 -3.49 1.59
#